data_AF-A0A7K4X1H0-F1
#
_entry.id   AF-A0A7K4X1H0-F1
#
_cell.length_a   1.000
_cell.length_b   1.000
_cell.length_c   1.000
_cell.angle_alpha   90.00
_cell.angle_beta   90.00
_cell.angle_gamma   90.00
#
_symmetry.space_group_name_H-M   'P 1'
#
loop_
_entity.id
_entity.type
_entity.pdbx_description
1 polymer ?
#
loop_
_entity_poly.entity_id
_entity_poly.type
_entity_poly.pdbx_seq_one_letter_code
_entity_poly.pdbx_strand_id
1 'polypeptide(L)'
;PQLTATEPGRRVVRARGTYVVLRELHRWERDPEVLSTCHKVIQVLIGEEPGPGMENLLEVTVPAELEQRLQRLDREEEEQWRKSREQGQGQGQGQGQESPQEPPR
;
A
#
# COMPACT_ATOMS: atom_id res chain seq x y z
N PRO A 1 -1.36 3.80 -10.43
CA PRO A 1 -2.37 2.97 -11.14
C PRO A 1 -2.93 3.69 -12.37
N GLN A 2 -2.97 3.03 -13.53
CA GLN A 2 -3.32 3.64 -14.82
C GLN A 2 -4.76 4.19 -14.85
N LEU A 3 -5.74 3.45 -14.30
CA LEU A 3 -7.15 3.88 -14.31
C LEU A 3 -7.41 5.11 -13.43
N THR A 4 -6.67 5.28 -12.34
CA THR A 4 -6.82 6.43 -11.43
C THR A 4 -5.92 7.61 -11.81
N ALA A 5 -5.21 7.53 -12.96
CA ALA A 5 -4.35 8.61 -13.44
C ALA A 5 -5.16 9.84 -13.89
N THR A 6 -6.34 9.63 -14.46
CA THR A 6 -7.22 10.70 -14.95
C THR A 6 -8.37 10.99 -14.01
N GLU A 7 -8.84 12.24 -14.00
CA GLU A 7 -10.02 12.67 -13.22
C GLU A 7 -11.27 11.81 -13.49
N PRO A 8 -11.67 11.54 -14.75
CA PRO A 8 -12.85 10.69 -15.01
C PRO A 8 -12.69 9.28 -14.46
N GLY A 9 -11.48 8.72 -14.55
CA GLY A 9 -11.16 7.40 -14.02
C GLY A 9 -11.28 7.35 -12.49
N ARG A 10 -10.71 8.34 -11.78
CA ARG A 10 -10.87 8.50 -10.33
C ARG A 10 -12.35 8.62 -9.94
N ARG A 11 -13.12 9.44 -10.67
CA ARG A 11 -14.55 9.64 -10.40
C ARG A 11 -15.34 8.33 -10.48
N VAL A 12 -15.10 7.53 -11.51
CA VAL A 12 -15.76 6.23 -11.68
C VAL A 12 -15.39 5.27 -10.54
N VAL A 13 -14.11 5.20 -10.18
CA VAL A 13 -13.62 4.32 -9.12
C VAL A 13 -14.19 4.73 -7.75
N ARG A 14 -14.21 6.04 -7.43
CA ARG A 14 -14.82 6.57 -6.20
C ARG A 14 -16.33 6.26 -6.15
N ALA A 15 -17.06 6.52 -7.23
CA ALA A 15 -18.51 6.31 -7.29
C ALA A 15 -18.94 4.85 -7.09
N ARG A 16 -18.06 3.88 -7.41
CA ARG A 16 -18.31 2.44 -7.20
C ARG A 16 -18.01 1.95 -5.77
N GLY A 17 -17.64 2.85 -4.85
CA GLY A 17 -17.30 2.47 -3.48
C GLY A 17 -15.97 1.70 -3.37
N THR A 18 -15.12 1.74 -4.40
CA THR A 18 -13.88 0.96 -4.45
C THR A 18 -12.93 1.27 -3.28
N TYR A 19 -12.93 2.50 -2.78
CA TYR A 19 -12.15 2.87 -1.58
C TYR A 19 -12.49 1.98 -0.38
N VAL A 20 -13.77 1.70 -0.13
CA VAL A 20 -14.19 0.88 1.02
C VAL A 20 -13.65 -0.54 0.88
N VAL A 21 -13.77 -1.12 -0.31
CA VAL A 21 -13.25 -2.46 -0.60
C VAL A 21 -11.73 -2.52 -0.42
N LEU A 22 -11.01 -1.55 -0.99
CA LEU A 22 -9.55 -1.50 -0.90
C LEU A 22 -9.05 -1.27 0.53
N ARG A 23 -9.75 -0.46 1.32
CA ARG A 23 -9.39 -0.22 2.72
C ARG A 23 -9.53 -1.49 3.55
N GLU A 24 -10.61 -2.25 3.35
CA GLU A 24 -10.78 -3.53 4.04
C GLU A 24 -9.73 -4.54 3.56
N LEU A 25 -9.49 -4.68 2.24
CA LEU A 25 -8.43 -5.53 1.70
C LEU A 25 -7.07 -5.19 2.32
N HIS A 26 -6.69 -3.91 2.33
CA HIS A 26 -5.45 -3.43 2.92
C HIS A 26 -5.32 -3.78 4.42
N ARG A 27 -6.42 -3.89 5.17
CA ARG A 27 -6.37 -4.28 6.59
C ARG A 27 -6.01 -5.76 6.78
N TRP A 28 -6.43 -6.62 5.87
CA TRP A 28 -6.33 -8.07 6.01
C TRP A 28 -5.19 -8.68 5.19
N GLU A 29 -4.74 -7.98 4.16
CA GLU A 29 -3.69 -8.44 3.26
C GLU A 29 -2.36 -8.63 3.98
N ARG A 30 -1.63 -9.67 3.58
CA ARG A 30 -0.31 -10.02 4.11
C ARG A 30 0.77 -9.91 3.05
N ASP A 31 0.39 -9.97 1.78
CA ASP A 31 1.32 -9.78 0.69
C ASP A 31 1.81 -8.32 0.63
N PRO A 32 3.13 -8.09 0.72
CA PRO A 32 3.72 -6.76 0.77
C PRO A 32 3.52 -5.95 -0.52
N GLU A 33 3.53 -6.61 -1.68
CA GLU A 33 3.37 -5.95 -2.97
C GLU A 33 1.92 -5.53 -3.18
N VAL A 34 0.98 -6.39 -2.76
CA VAL A 34 -0.45 -6.07 -2.77
C VAL A 34 -0.75 -4.93 -1.80
N LEU A 35 -0.18 -4.93 -0.59
CA LEU A 35 -0.33 -3.83 0.37
C LEU A 35 0.19 -2.51 -0.19
N SER A 36 1.41 -2.48 -0.74
CA SER A 36 1.98 -1.28 -1.37
C SER A 36 1.09 -0.77 -2.51
N THR A 37 0.57 -1.69 -3.33
CA THR A 37 -0.33 -1.32 -4.43
C THR A 37 -1.65 -0.76 -3.92
N CYS A 38 -2.26 -1.39 -2.92
CA CYS A 38 -3.49 -0.91 -2.28
C CYS A 38 -3.29 0.47 -1.67
N HIS A 39 -2.17 0.68 -0.97
CA HIS A 39 -1.80 1.96 -0.38
C HIS A 39 -1.77 3.08 -1.43
N LYS A 40 -1.04 2.86 -2.53
CA LYS A 40 -0.91 3.82 -3.64
C LYS A 40 -2.26 4.15 -4.29
N VAL A 41 -3.14 3.17 -4.48
CA VAL A 41 -4.49 3.41 -5.01
C VAL A 41 -5.33 4.21 -4.01
N ILE A 42 -5.30 3.84 -2.73
CA ILE A 42 -6.04 4.52 -1.67
C ILE A 42 -5.63 5.99 -1.58
N GLN A 43 -4.33 6.28 -1.56
CA GLN A 43 -3.79 7.65 -1.53
C GLN A 43 -4.40 8.52 -2.64
N VAL A 44 -4.45 8.00 -3.87
CA VAL A 44 -5.05 8.72 -5.01
C VAL A 44 -6.56 8.90 -4.86
N LEU A 45 -7.27 7.92 -4.30
CA LEU A 45 -8.72 8.00 -4.13
C LEU A 45 -9.15 8.97 -3.03
N ILE A 46 -8.37 9.11 -1.95
CA ILE A 46 -8.65 10.05 -0.87
C ILE A 46 -8.10 11.46 -1.10
N GLY A 47 -7.15 11.60 -2.04
CA GLY A 47 -6.57 12.89 -2.40
C GLY A 47 -7.57 13.80 -3.09
N GLU A 48 -7.38 15.11 -2.88
CA GLU A 48 -8.11 16.16 -3.58
C GLU A 48 -7.83 16.16 -5.08
N GLU A 49 -8.80 16.64 -5.84
CA GLU A 49 -8.69 16.74 -7.29
C GLU A 49 -7.82 17.94 -7.68
N PRO A 50 -6.81 17.78 -8.55
CA PRO A 50 -5.98 18.88 -8.99
C PRO A 50 -6.76 19.89 -9.84
N GLY A 51 -6.18 21.09 -10.04
CA GLY A 51 -6.81 22.15 -10.82
C GLY A 51 -6.91 21.86 -12.33
N PRO A 52 -7.59 22.73 -13.09
CA PRO A 52 -7.71 22.59 -14.54
C PRO A 52 -6.37 22.48 -15.25
N GLY A 53 -6.25 21.56 -16.19
CA GLY A 53 -5.01 21.27 -16.92
C GLY A 53 -4.03 20.34 -16.19
N MET A 54 -4.42 19.80 -15.02
CA MET A 54 -3.62 18.84 -14.24
C MET A 54 -4.38 17.53 -13.96
N GLU A 55 -5.41 17.24 -14.74
CA GLU A 55 -6.34 16.13 -14.50
C GLU A 55 -5.68 14.75 -14.70
N ASN A 56 -4.69 14.67 -15.60
CA ASN A 56 -3.91 13.46 -15.83
C ASN A 56 -2.58 13.51 -15.06
N LEU A 57 -2.50 12.80 -13.93
CA LEU A 57 -1.34 12.77 -13.04
C LEU A 57 -0.06 12.20 -13.71
N LEU A 58 -0.18 11.55 -14.87
CA LEU A 58 0.97 11.05 -15.63
C LEU A 58 1.57 12.10 -16.58
N GLU A 59 0.84 13.18 -16.85
CA GLU A 59 1.24 14.25 -17.79
C GLU A 59 1.64 15.55 -17.07
N VAL A 60 1.37 15.64 -15.76
CA VAL A 60 1.71 16.83 -14.97
C VAL A 60 3.23 16.96 -14.80
N THR A 61 3.75 18.15 -15.06
CA THR A 61 5.14 18.48 -14.75
C THR A 61 5.30 18.68 -13.25
N VAL A 62 6.11 17.83 -12.61
CA VAL A 62 6.42 17.92 -11.18
C VAL A 62 7.63 18.85 -10.98
N PRO A 63 7.54 19.90 -10.14
CA PRO A 63 8.70 20.72 -9.80
C PRO A 63 9.82 19.89 -9.14
N ALA A 64 11.08 20.19 -9.43
CA ALA A 64 12.22 19.39 -8.98
C ALA A 64 12.30 19.21 -7.45
N GLU A 65 11.98 20.25 -6.67
CA GLU A 65 11.93 20.17 -5.21
C GLU A 65 10.87 19.16 -4.72
N LEU A 66 9.69 19.17 -5.35
CA LEU A 66 8.62 18.27 -5.01
C LEU A 66 8.97 16.83 -5.42
N GLU A 67 9.59 16.64 -6.58
CA GLU A 67 10.08 15.33 -7.01
C GLU A 67 11.09 14.75 -6.01
N GLN A 68 12.07 15.53 -5.57
CA GLN A 68 13.04 15.09 -4.55
C GLN A 68 12.37 14.74 -3.23
N ARG A 69 11.35 15.52 -2.82
CA ARG A 69 10.58 15.24 -1.60
C ARG A 69 9.77 13.95 -1.73
N LEU A 70 9.09 13.71 -2.85
CA LEU A 70 8.34 12.49 -3.11
C LEU A 70 9.27 11.26 -3.10
N GLN A 71 10.38 11.31 -3.84
CA GLN A 71 11.37 10.22 -3.84
C GLN A 71 11.95 9.92 -2.45
N ARG A 72 12.10 10.94 -1.60
CA ARG A 72 12.53 10.73 -0.21
C ARG A 72 11.46 10.00 0.61
N LEU A 73 10.20 10.42 0.51
CA LEU A 73 9.09 9.76 1.20
C LEU A 73 8.93 8.30 0.75
N ASP A 74 9.04 8.03 -0.55
CA ASP A 74 8.99 6.66 -1.08
C ASP A 74 10.10 5.78 -0.49
N ARG A 75 11.35 6.29 -0.44
CA ARG A 75 12.48 5.56 0.16
C ARG A 75 12.27 5.32 1.65
N GLU A 76 11.80 6.32 2.39
CA GLU A 76 11.52 6.19 3.82
C GLU A 76 10.43 5.14 4.10
N GLU A 77 9.38 5.11 3.28
CA GLU A 77 8.32 4.10 3.35
C GLU A 77 8.86 2.69 3.06
N GLU A 78 9.64 2.52 1.98
CA GLU A 78 10.27 1.25 1.62
C GLU A 78 11.20 0.73 2.73
N GLU A 79 11.98 1.60 3.35
CA GLU A 79 12.85 1.23 4.47
C GLU A 79 12.05 0.80 5.71
N GLN A 80 10.99 1.52 6.06
CA GLN A 80 10.12 1.16 7.18
C GLN A 80 9.44 -0.19 6.94
N TRP A 81 9.01 -0.42 5.71
CA TRP A 81 8.42 -1.68 5.28
C TRP A 81 9.43 -2.83 5.37
N ARG A 82 10.65 -2.63 4.87
CA ARG A 82 11.75 -3.60 4.97
C ARG A 82 12.06 -3.95 6.43
N LYS A 83 12.23 -2.95 7.29
CA LYS A 83 12.49 -3.14 8.73
C LYS A 83 11.37 -3.92 9.41
N SER A 84 10.11 -3.62 9.09
CA SER A 84 8.95 -4.35 9.63
C SER A 84 8.90 -5.81 9.16
N ARG A 85 9.28 -6.09 7.91
CA ARG A 85 9.38 -7.47 7.39
C ARG A 85 10.50 -8.27 8.06
N GLU A 86 11.65 -7.64 8.32
CA GLU A 86 12.77 -8.27 9.01
C GLU A 86 12.42 -8.58 10.47
N GLN A 87 11.74 -7.65 11.16
CA GLN A 87 11.30 -7.84 12.55
C GLN A 87 10.17 -8.88 12.69
N GLY A 88 9.24 -8.96 11.73
CA GLY A 88 8.17 -9.95 11.72
C GLY A 88 8.64 -11.39 11.46
N GLN A 89 9.74 -11.57 10.72
CA GLN A 89 10.34 -12.89 10.48
C GLN A 89 11.13 -13.42 11.70
N GLY A 90 11.57 -12.53 12.61
CA GLY A 90 12.28 -12.92 13.84
C GLY A 90 11.40 -13.51 14.94
N GLN A 91 10.07 -13.41 14.85
CA GLN A 91 9.14 -13.93 15.87
C GLN A 91 8.51 -15.30 15.51
N GLY A 92 8.88 -15.88 14.36
CA GLY A 92 8.36 -17.17 13.87
C GLY A 92 9.19 -18.42 14.22
N GLN A 93 10.26 -18.29 15.01
CA GLN A 93 11.08 -19.44 15.43
C GLN A 93 11.26 -19.42 16.96
N GLY A 94 10.24 -19.90 17.67
CA GLY A 94 10.33 -20.02 19.12
C GLY A 94 9.03 -20.41 19.77
N GLN A 95 8.51 -21.61 19.47
CA GLN A 95 7.82 -22.53 20.41
C GLN A 95 7.10 -23.63 19.63
N GLY A 96 7.37 -24.88 20.00
CA GLY A 96 6.72 -26.06 19.41
C GLY A 96 7.48 -27.39 19.52
N GLN A 97 8.30 -27.60 20.55
CA GLN A 97 8.63 -28.96 21.02
C GLN A 97 7.86 -29.21 22.31
N GLU A 98 6.88 -30.10 22.26
CA GLU A 98 6.76 -31.29 23.13
C GLU A 98 5.47 -32.02 22.76
N SER A 99 5.60 -33.11 21.98
CA SER A 99 4.55 -34.11 21.84
C SER A 99 4.47 -34.90 23.16
N PRO A 100 3.29 -35.08 23.78
CA PRO A 100 3.16 -35.99 24.92
C PRO A 100 3.44 -37.42 24.48
N GLN A 101 4.43 -38.08 25.07
CA GLN A 101 4.61 -39.52 24.93
C GLN A 101 3.46 -40.23 25.64
N GLU A 102 2.71 -41.07 24.92
CA GLU A 102 1.78 -42.02 25.55
C GLU A 102 2.58 -43.13 26.26
N PRO A 103 2.25 -43.46 27.52
CA PRO A 103 2.84 -44.61 28.19
C PRO A 103 2.19 -45.92 27.70
N PRO A 104 2.95 -47.03 27.61
CA PRO A 104 2.43 -48.27 27.06
C PRO A 104 1.63 -49.05 28.10
N ARG A 105 0.45 -49.56 27.72
CA ARG A 105 -0.09 -50.87 28.13
C ARG A 105 -1.03 -51.43 27.07
#